data_AF-A0A1Y2JSH0-F1
#
_entry.id   AF-A0A1Y2JSH0-F1
#
_cell.length_a   1.000
_cell.length_b   1.000
_cell.length_c   1.000
_cell.angle_alpha   90.00
_cell.angle_beta   90.00
_cell.angle_gamma   90.00
#
_symmetry.space_group_name_H-M   'P 1'
#
loop_
_entity.id
_entity.type
_entity.pdbx_description
1 polymer ?
#
loop_
_entity_poly.entity_id
_entity_poly.type
_entity_poly.pdbx_seq_one_letter_code
_entity_poly.pdbx_strand_id
1 'polypeptide(L)'
;MAAFAQPRDRSATIGLRFDYLAPAPAGAAICYPFLLRAFHAMVGTQAATPSPLAIVAATLILIVAFFVPFLALALAGRPDANPGARRLAYAAGTTPTLFVLLGVVQALIHSPLPDELVWSVLWLVIAIWSQTAGHPAATMRPTVGRWRIVHGMTAALLSLFVTFHLANHLFGLIGPEPHAAVMKIGRVVYRSGVGEPLLVAAMLFQIGTGLFLAWRWSAAPQRFHRTFQVASGAYLSLYILGHMNSVFIYARTFLGIPTDWNFAIGAPTGLIHDAWNIRLLPHYALGVFFVLSHLASGFRVVLIAHGVNGGAANRLWGAGVAASAVISAAIIAGMCGVRVR
;
A
#
# COMPACT_ATOMS: atom_id res chain seq x y z
N MET A 1 49.02 -29.73 42.10
CA MET A 1 48.50 -28.42 42.54
C MET A 1 48.04 -27.63 41.32
N ALA A 2 46.79 -27.13 41.37
CA ALA A 2 46.14 -26.16 40.50
C ALA A 2 45.95 -26.49 39.00
N ALA A 3 44.84 -27.18 38.72
CA ALA A 3 44.12 -27.06 37.46
C ALA A 3 43.46 -25.66 37.39
N PHE A 4 43.83 -24.85 36.40
CA PHE A 4 43.12 -23.60 36.12
C PHE A 4 41.95 -23.87 35.19
N ALA A 5 40.79 -24.06 35.80
CA ALA A 5 39.50 -24.01 35.13
C ALA A 5 39.26 -22.61 34.55
N GLN A 6 39.05 -22.52 33.23
CA GLN A 6 38.48 -21.33 32.62
C GLN A 6 37.07 -21.07 33.19
N PRO A 7 36.69 -19.81 33.46
CA PRO A 7 35.31 -19.49 33.78
C PRO A 7 34.47 -19.71 32.52
N ARG A 8 33.62 -20.74 32.53
CA ARG A 8 32.47 -20.83 31.62
C ARG A 8 31.63 -19.58 31.83
N ASP A 9 31.56 -18.74 30.81
CA ASP A 9 30.60 -17.65 30.72
C ASP A 9 29.18 -18.23 30.74
N ARG A 10 28.61 -18.34 31.95
CA ARG A 10 27.22 -18.73 32.21
C ARG A 10 26.36 -17.48 32.07
N SER A 11 26.12 -17.04 30.84
CA SER A 11 25.02 -16.11 30.54
C SER A 11 24.58 -16.21 29.08
N ALA A 12 24.39 -17.44 28.58
CA ALA A 12 23.50 -17.70 27.47
C ALA A 12 22.14 -18.11 28.03
N THR A 13 21.46 -17.20 28.73
CA THR A 13 20.02 -17.31 28.91
C THR A 13 19.36 -17.09 27.56
N ILE A 14 19.25 -18.17 26.78
CA ILE A 14 18.32 -18.29 25.65
C ILE A 14 16.92 -18.31 26.25
N GLY A 15 16.47 -17.17 26.76
CA GLY A 15 15.05 -16.91 26.92
C GLY A 15 14.52 -16.59 25.53
N LEU A 16 13.65 -17.44 25.00
CA LEU A 16 12.75 -17.06 23.91
C LEU A 16 12.02 -15.80 24.36
N ARG A 17 12.50 -14.63 23.96
CA ARG A 17 11.79 -13.37 24.18
C ARG A 17 10.60 -13.43 23.24
N PHE A 18 9.49 -14.00 23.70
CA PHE A 18 8.22 -14.01 22.98
C PHE A 18 7.85 -12.56 22.70
N ASP A 19 7.96 -12.14 21.44
CA ASP A 19 7.48 -10.83 21.01
C ASP A 19 5.95 -10.91 20.94
N TYR A 20 5.27 -10.62 22.05
CA TYR A 20 3.80 -10.64 22.16
C TYR A 20 3.09 -9.74 21.15
N LEU A 21 3.84 -8.78 20.58
CA LEU A 21 3.35 -7.87 19.54
C LEU A 21 3.59 -8.40 18.12
N ALA A 22 4.35 -9.49 17.94
CA ALA A 22 4.61 -10.10 16.64
C ALA A 22 3.34 -10.49 15.86
N PRO A 23 2.27 -11.08 16.47
CA PRO A 23 1.06 -11.40 15.73
C PRO A 23 0.14 -10.19 15.48
N ALA A 24 0.37 -9.04 16.12
CA ALA A 24 -0.51 -7.88 16.04
C ALA A 24 -0.76 -7.37 14.60
N PRO A 25 0.24 -7.30 13.69
CA PRO A 25 -0.01 -6.91 12.30
C PRO A 25 -0.94 -7.88 11.58
N ALA A 26 -0.79 -9.19 11.79
CA ALA A 26 -1.65 -10.19 11.18
C ALA A 26 -3.08 -10.13 11.75
N GLY A 27 -3.22 -9.92 13.07
CA GLY A 27 -4.53 -9.69 13.70
C GLY A 27 -5.24 -8.46 13.10
N ALA A 28 -4.54 -7.34 12.97
CA ALA A 28 -5.09 -6.15 12.32
C ALA A 28 -5.49 -6.40 10.86
N ALA A 29 -4.71 -7.19 10.12
CA ALA A 29 -5.05 -7.62 8.77
C ALA A 29 -6.31 -8.49 8.75
N ILE A 30 -6.44 -9.50 9.63
CA ILE A 30 -7.62 -10.37 9.75
C ILE A 30 -8.88 -9.55 10.04
N CYS A 31 -8.80 -8.55 10.92
CA CYS A 31 -9.94 -7.69 11.26
C CYS A 31 -10.39 -6.77 10.10
N TYR A 32 -9.52 -6.49 9.12
CA TYR A 32 -9.75 -5.46 8.12
C TYR A 32 -11.03 -5.64 7.27
N PRO A 33 -11.33 -6.81 6.68
CA PRO A 33 -12.57 -7.01 5.93
C PRO A 33 -13.82 -6.77 6.78
N PHE A 34 -13.78 -7.15 8.06
CA PHE A 34 -14.89 -6.97 8.98
C PHE A 34 -15.13 -5.50 9.34
N LEU A 35 -14.07 -4.68 9.39
CA LEU A 35 -14.21 -3.23 9.50
C LEU A 35 -14.95 -2.65 8.28
N LEU A 36 -14.60 -3.08 7.06
CA LEU A 36 -15.27 -2.61 5.84
C LEU A 36 -16.74 -3.07 5.78
N ARG A 37 -17.04 -4.31 6.21
CA ARG A 37 -18.41 -4.80 6.35
C ARG A 37 -19.20 -4.01 7.39
N ALA A 38 -18.61 -3.72 8.55
CA ALA A 38 -19.24 -2.92 9.58
C ALA A 38 -19.51 -1.49 9.11
N PHE A 39 -18.58 -0.88 8.36
CA PHE A 39 -18.80 0.40 7.70
C PHE A 39 -20.02 0.34 6.76
N HIS A 40 -20.06 -0.64 5.85
CA HIS A 40 -21.15 -0.76 4.88
C HIS A 40 -22.50 -0.97 5.58
N ALA A 41 -22.54 -1.77 6.65
CA ALA A 41 -23.74 -1.97 7.46
C ALA A 41 -24.26 -0.66 8.11
N MET A 42 -23.37 0.28 8.43
CA MET A 42 -23.75 1.59 8.98
C MET A 42 -24.19 2.59 7.92
N VAL A 43 -23.58 2.57 6.73
CA VAL A 43 -23.90 3.50 5.63
C VAL A 43 -25.12 3.05 4.82
N GLY A 44 -25.26 1.75 4.58
CA GLY A 44 -26.32 1.18 3.76
C GLY A 44 -26.13 1.39 2.25
N THR A 45 -27.12 0.96 1.49
CA THR A 45 -27.17 1.14 0.03
C THR A 45 -27.43 2.61 -0.34
N GLN A 46 -27.36 2.94 -1.63
CA GLN A 46 -27.59 4.32 -2.10
C GLN A 46 -28.98 4.88 -1.76
N ALA A 47 -29.98 4.01 -1.59
CA ALA A 47 -31.34 4.41 -1.22
C ALA A 47 -31.48 4.69 0.28
N ALA A 48 -30.51 4.27 1.10
CA ALA A 48 -30.55 4.46 2.53
C ALA A 48 -30.15 5.89 2.93
N THR A 49 -30.83 6.44 3.93
CA THR A 49 -30.45 7.69 4.58
C THR A 49 -29.92 7.38 5.98
N PRO A 50 -28.59 7.25 6.17
CA PRO A 50 -28.03 6.88 7.47
C PRO A 50 -28.30 7.96 8.51
N SER A 51 -28.57 7.56 9.75
CA SER A 51 -28.75 8.49 10.86
C SER A 51 -27.43 9.22 11.19
N PRO A 52 -27.47 10.40 11.84
CA PRO A 52 -26.25 11.10 12.25
C PRO A 52 -25.30 10.23 13.09
N LEU A 53 -25.86 9.40 13.99
CA LEU A 53 -25.08 8.46 14.79
C LEU A 53 -24.43 7.37 13.92
N ALA A 54 -25.15 6.84 12.92
CA ALA A 54 -24.60 5.85 11.99
C ALA A 54 -23.46 6.44 11.14
N ILE A 55 -23.58 7.71 10.73
CA ILE A 55 -22.51 8.44 10.01
C ILE A 55 -21.26 8.57 10.88
N VAL A 56 -21.41 8.96 12.16
CA VAL A 56 -20.28 9.06 13.10
C VAL A 56 -19.64 7.69 13.30
N ALA A 57 -20.42 6.64 13.54
CA ALA A 57 -19.92 5.28 13.71
C ALA A 57 -19.18 4.78 12.46
N ALA A 58 -19.76 4.94 11.27
CA ALA A 58 -19.13 4.60 10.00
C ALA A 58 -17.80 5.35 9.83
N THR A 59 -17.77 6.65 10.13
CA THR A 59 -16.55 7.46 10.03
C THR A 59 -15.44 6.93 10.93
N LEU A 60 -15.76 6.61 12.20
CA LEU A 60 -14.78 6.03 13.13
C LEU A 60 -14.27 4.66 12.67
N ILE A 61 -15.16 3.78 12.21
CA ILE A 61 -14.80 2.46 11.68
C ILE A 61 -13.85 2.62 10.47
N LEU A 62 -14.16 3.55 9.56
CA LEU A 62 -13.35 3.81 8.39
C LEU A 62 -11.97 4.36 8.77
N ILE A 63 -11.90 5.27 9.75
CA ILE A 63 -10.62 5.77 10.29
C ILE A 63 -9.76 4.61 10.80
N VAL A 64 -10.35 3.65 11.54
CA VAL A 64 -9.63 2.46 12.01
C VAL A 64 -9.13 1.63 10.83
N ALA A 65 -9.95 1.42 9.80
CA ALA A 65 -9.53 0.69 8.59
C ALA A 65 -8.36 1.37 7.86
N PHE A 66 -8.39 2.71 7.76
CA PHE A 66 -7.28 3.51 7.21
C PHE A 66 -6.01 3.44 8.06
N PHE A 67 -6.13 3.21 9.37
CA PHE A 67 -4.99 3.17 10.28
C PHE A 67 -4.23 1.83 10.26
N VAL A 68 -4.84 0.75 9.74
CA VAL A 68 -4.21 -0.60 9.70
C VAL A 68 -2.80 -0.58 9.07
N PRO A 69 -2.57 0.04 7.89
CA PRO A 69 -1.23 0.13 7.32
C PRO A 69 -0.23 0.93 8.15
N PHE A 70 -0.68 1.97 8.86
CA PHE A 70 0.17 2.81 9.68
C PHE A 70 0.56 2.12 11.00
N LEU A 71 -0.35 1.36 11.60
CA LEU A 71 -0.03 0.47 12.71
C LEU A 71 1.05 -0.53 12.30
N ALA A 72 0.87 -1.17 11.15
CA ALA A 72 1.84 -2.12 10.62
C ALA A 72 3.21 -1.47 10.33
N LEU A 73 3.23 -0.26 9.78
CA LEU A 73 4.46 0.53 9.60
C LEU A 73 5.14 0.85 10.94
N ALA A 74 4.38 1.25 11.96
CA ALA A 74 4.91 1.53 13.29
C ALA A 74 5.55 0.29 13.91
N LEU A 75 4.89 -0.87 13.80
CA LEU A 75 5.41 -2.16 14.26
C LEU A 75 6.67 -2.59 13.48
N ALA A 76 6.73 -2.35 12.17
CA ALA A 76 7.92 -2.62 11.36
C ALA A 76 9.13 -1.74 11.75
N GLY A 77 8.86 -0.53 12.25
CA GLY A 77 9.86 0.46 12.65
C GLY A 77 10.43 0.27 14.07
N ARG A 78 9.91 -0.70 14.83
CA ARG A 78 10.39 -0.99 16.18
C ARG A 78 11.89 -1.33 16.18
N PRO A 79 12.70 -0.76 17.11
CA PRO A 79 14.13 -1.04 17.20
C PRO A 79 14.45 -2.52 17.49
N ASP A 80 13.57 -3.19 18.22
CA ASP A 80 13.69 -4.58 18.65
C ASP A 80 13.03 -5.58 17.68
N ALA A 81 12.39 -5.12 16.61
CA ALA A 81 11.78 -6.00 15.63
C ALA A 81 12.85 -6.84 14.91
N ASN A 82 12.74 -8.17 15.01
CA ASN A 82 13.53 -9.07 14.19
C ASN A 82 13.10 -8.98 12.71
N PRO A 83 13.93 -9.43 11.74
CA PRO A 83 13.60 -9.35 10.32
C PRO A 83 12.27 -10.04 9.94
N GLY A 84 11.92 -11.15 10.58
CA GLY A 84 10.66 -11.86 10.34
C GLY A 84 9.44 -11.03 10.74
N ALA A 85 9.43 -10.52 11.98
CA ALA A 85 8.38 -9.64 12.48
C ALA A 85 8.24 -8.36 11.62
N ARG A 86 9.36 -7.78 11.19
CA ARG A 86 9.38 -6.61 10.29
C ARG A 86 8.75 -6.92 8.93
N ARG A 87 9.06 -8.09 8.34
CA ARG A 87 8.49 -8.52 7.05
C ARG A 87 7.00 -8.81 7.16
N LEU A 88 6.56 -9.46 8.25
CA LEU A 88 5.15 -9.63 8.53
C LEU A 88 4.43 -8.30 8.64
N ALA A 89 5.03 -7.34 9.35
CA ALA A 89 4.49 -5.99 9.49
C ALA A 89 4.43 -5.25 8.14
N TYR A 90 5.44 -5.36 7.27
CA TYR A 90 5.34 -4.81 5.91
C TYR A 90 4.25 -5.48 5.08
N ALA A 91 4.13 -6.80 5.14
CA ALA A 91 3.06 -7.53 4.46
C ALA A 91 1.68 -7.06 4.95
N ALA A 92 1.48 -6.97 6.27
CA ALA A 92 0.23 -6.49 6.86
C ALA A 92 -0.05 -5.03 6.48
N GLY A 93 0.99 -4.22 6.30
CA GLY A 93 0.89 -2.87 5.77
C GLY A 93 0.22 -2.78 4.40
N THR A 94 0.27 -3.84 3.61
CA THR A 94 -0.35 -3.91 2.26
C THR A 94 -1.82 -4.33 2.28
N THR A 95 -2.39 -4.55 3.46
CA THR A 95 -3.74 -5.11 3.65
C THR A 95 -4.82 -4.53 2.73
N PRO A 96 -5.03 -3.20 2.65
CA PRO A 96 -6.06 -2.63 1.78
C PRO A 96 -5.94 -3.05 0.32
N THR A 97 -4.72 -3.06 -0.22
CA THR A 97 -4.51 -3.38 -1.62
C THR A 97 -4.48 -4.88 -1.89
N LEU A 98 -3.97 -5.67 -0.94
CA LEU A 98 -3.99 -7.12 -1.08
C LEU A 98 -5.41 -7.67 -1.00
N PHE A 99 -6.29 -7.05 -0.19
CA PHE A 99 -7.69 -7.47 -0.08
C PHE A 99 -8.48 -7.17 -1.37
N VAL A 100 -8.23 -6.01 -2.01
CA VAL A 100 -8.78 -5.72 -3.35
C VAL A 100 -8.28 -6.74 -4.37
N LEU A 101 -6.98 -7.01 -4.42
CA LEU A 101 -6.42 -8.00 -5.35
C LEU A 101 -7.02 -9.39 -5.12
N LEU A 102 -7.16 -9.83 -3.86
CA LEU A 102 -7.80 -11.10 -3.51
C LEU A 102 -9.24 -11.15 -4.04
N GLY A 103 -10.05 -10.13 -3.78
CA GLY A 103 -11.43 -10.09 -4.25
C GLY A 103 -11.55 -10.14 -5.77
N VAL A 104 -10.66 -9.45 -6.49
CA VAL A 104 -10.62 -9.51 -7.96
C VAL A 104 -10.21 -10.90 -8.44
N VAL A 105 -9.19 -11.51 -7.86
CA VAL A 105 -8.77 -12.88 -8.22
C VAL A 105 -9.89 -13.88 -7.95
N GLN A 106 -10.57 -13.79 -6.81
CA GLN A 106 -11.72 -14.65 -6.50
C GLN A 106 -12.86 -14.49 -7.50
N ALA A 107 -13.16 -13.26 -7.93
CA ALA A 107 -14.14 -13.00 -8.98
C ALA A 107 -13.73 -13.63 -10.32
N LEU A 108 -12.46 -13.51 -10.73
CA LEU A 108 -11.97 -14.09 -11.98
C LEU A 108 -12.06 -15.62 -12.04
N ILE A 109 -11.87 -16.29 -10.90
CA ILE A 109 -11.97 -17.76 -10.80
C ILE A 109 -13.37 -18.25 -10.41
N HIS A 110 -14.35 -17.35 -10.29
CA HIS A 110 -15.71 -17.65 -9.84
C HIS A 110 -15.75 -18.42 -8.51
N SER A 111 -14.89 -18.03 -7.56
CA SER A 111 -14.83 -18.67 -6.23
C SER A 111 -16.18 -18.56 -5.52
N PRO A 112 -16.74 -19.66 -4.98
CA PRO A 112 -17.96 -19.61 -4.17
C PRO A 112 -17.69 -19.22 -2.71
N LEU A 113 -16.42 -19.10 -2.32
CA LEU A 113 -16.03 -18.84 -0.94
C LEU A 113 -16.11 -17.35 -0.60
N PRO A 114 -16.61 -16.97 0.58
CA PRO A 114 -16.55 -15.58 1.03
C PRO A 114 -15.12 -15.04 1.09
N ASP A 115 -14.92 -13.81 0.62
CA ASP A 115 -13.61 -13.13 0.65
C ASP A 115 -13.03 -13.08 2.07
N GLU A 116 -13.87 -12.84 3.08
CA GLU A 116 -13.47 -12.78 4.48
C GLU A 116 -12.92 -14.11 4.98
N LEU A 117 -13.47 -15.24 4.51
CA LEU A 117 -13.02 -16.57 4.90
C LEU A 117 -11.63 -16.85 4.33
N VAL A 118 -11.47 -16.69 3.01
CA VAL A 118 -10.19 -16.93 2.33
C VAL A 118 -9.11 -16.00 2.88
N TRP A 119 -9.47 -14.73 3.12
CA TRP A 119 -8.58 -13.75 3.75
C TRP A 119 -8.15 -14.15 5.15
N SER A 120 -9.10 -14.56 6.01
CA SER A 120 -8.80 -14.94 7.38
C SER A 120 -7.90 -16.18 7.44
N VAL A 121 -8.18 -17.19 6.62
CA VAL A 121 -7.33 -18.40 6.51
C VAL A 121 -5.93 -18.04 6.03
N LEU A 122 -5.81 -17.22 4.98
CA LEU A 122 -4.52 -16.76 4.46
C LEU A 122 -3.68 -16.10 5.56
N TRP A 123 -4.25 -15.16 6.30
CA TRP A 123 -3.52 -14.44 7.34
C TRP A 123 -3.22 -15.29 8.58
N LEU A 124 -4.08 -16.24 8.94
CA LEU A 124 -3.79 -17.23 9.97
C LEU A 124 -2.58 -18.08 9.58
N VAL A 125 -2.52 -18.55 8.33
CA VAL A 125 -1.38 -19.31 7.81
C VAL A 125 -0.12 -18.47 7.80
N ILE A 126 -0.18 -17.22 7.33
CA ILE A 126 0.97 -16.29 7.33
C ILE A 126 1.46 -16.03 8.77
N ALA A 127 0.55 -15.84 9.71
CA ALA A 127 0.90 -15.63 11.12
C ALA A 127 1.56 -16.87 11.73
N ILE A 128 0.98 -18.06 11.55
CA ILE A 128 1.56 -19.32 12.04
C ILE A 128 2.94 -19.55 11.41
N TRP A 129 3.06 -19.33 10.11
CA TRP A 129 4.32 -19.47 9.40
C TRP A 129 5.38 -18.48 9.90
N SER A 130 5.02 -17.21 10.15
CA SER A 130 5.98 -16.22 10.66
C SER A 130 6.51 -16.54 12.05
N GLN A 131 5.71 -17.24 12.87
CA GLN A 131 6.09 -17.63 14.23
C GLN A 131 6.91 -18.93 14.26
N THR A 132 6.71 -19.81 13.28
CA THR A 132 7.41 -21.11 13.20
C THR A 132 8.66 -21.07 12.32
N ALA A 133 8.73 -20.14 11.36
CA ALA A 133 9.91 -19.94 10.54
C ALA A 133 11.09 -19.44 11.39
N GLY A 134 12.27 -20.03 11.18
CA GLY A 134 13.49 -19.58 11.84
C GLY A 134 13.75 -18.09 11.61
N HIS A 135 14.20 -17.37 12.63
CA HIS A 135 14.45 -15.94 12.53
C HIS A 135 15.58 -15.69 11.52
N PRO A 136 15.32 -14.93 10.43
CA PRO A 136 16.36 -14.58 9.49
C PRO A 136 17.45 -13.79 10.22
N ALA A 137 18.72 -14.15 9.97
CA ALA A 137 19.84 -13.42 10.54
C ALA A 137 19.77 -11.93 10.13
N ALA A 138 19.86 -11.04 11.11
CA ALA A 138 19.90 -9.62 10.85
C ALA A 138 21.21 -9.24 10.14
N THR A 139 21.13 -8.43 9.10
CA THR A 139 22.28 -7.91 8.37
C THR A 139 22.55 -6.47 8.79
N MET A 140 23.78 -6.13 9.18
CA MET A 140 24.11 -4.74 9.55
C MET A 140 24.09 -3.77 8.36
N ARG A 141 24.46 -4.24 7.16
CA ARG A 141 24.50 -3.42 5.93
C ARG A 141 23.91 -4.20 4.74
N PRO A 142 22.74 -3.82 4.23
CA PRO A 142 22.16 -4.45 3.06
C PRO A 142 23.01 -4.26 1.80
N THR A 143 23.31 -5.35 1.09
CA THR A 143 23.96 -5.33 -0.21
C THR A 143 22.93 -5.11 -1.31
N VAL A 144 22.82 -3.87 -1.80
CA VAL A 144 21.86 -3.48 -2.86
C VAL A 144 22.52 -3.02 -4.16
N GLY A 145 23.85 -2.84 -4.18
CA GLY A 145 24.61 -2.46 -5.38
C GLY A 145 24.04 -1.22 -6.10
N ARG A 146 24.07 -1.25 -7.44
CA ARG A 146 23.51 -0.19 -8.30
C ARG A 146 21.99 -0.27 -8.46
N TRP A 147 21.32 -1.29 -7.91
CA TRP A 147 19.87 -1.46 -8.06
C TRP A 147 19.05 -0.30 -7.50
N ARG A 148 19.55 0.38 -6.46
CA ARG A 148 18.91 1.61 -5.94
C ARG A 148 18.88 2.73 -6.98
N ILE A 149 19.96 2.87 -7.75
CA ILE A 149 20.07 3.91 -8.79
C ILE A 149 19.14 3.55 -9.95
N VAL A 150 19.20 2.30 -10.43
CA VAL A 150 18.36 1.80 -11.51
C VAL A 150 16.87 1.95 -11.17
N HIS A 151 16.47 1.53 -9.96
CA HIS A 151 15.11 1.70 -9.46
C HIS A 151 14.71 3.19 -9.41
N GLY A 152 15.59 4.06 -8.91
CA GLY A 152 15.33 5.51 -8.87
C GLY A 152 15.17 6.14 -10.26
N MET A 153 15.99 5.76 -11.23
CA MET A 153 15.91 6.27 -12.61
C MET A 153 14.61 5.85 -13.30
N THR A 154 14.22 4.57 -13.20
CA THR A 154 12.95 4.12 -13.78
C THR A 154 11.76 4.76 -13.07
N ALA A 155 11.84 4.98 -11.75
CA ALA A 155 10.80 5.68 -11.00
C ALA A 155 10.67 7.15 -11.43
N ALA A 156 11.80 7.83 -11.72
CA ALA A 156 11.79 9.19 -12.23
C ALA A 156 11.17 9.31 -13.63
N LEU A 157 11.31 8.29 -14.48
CA LEU A 157 10.62 8.25 -15.77
C LEU A 157 9.11 7.99 -15.60
N LEU A 158 8.76 7.02 -14.75
CA LEU A 158 7.35 6.69 -14.46
C LEU A 158 6.61 7.80 -13.73
N SER A 159 7.31 8.69 -13.01
CA SER A 159 6.67 9.82 -12.35
C SER A 159 5.96 10.75 -13.34
N LEU A 160 6.42 10.83 -14.60
CA LEU A 160 5.74 11.58 -15.66
C LEU A 160 4.31 11.04 -15.89
N PHE A 161 4.19 9.71 -16.00
CA PHE A 161 2.89 9.05 -16.12
C PHE A 161 2.07 9.23 -14.85
N VAL A 162 2.66 9.01 -13.67
CA VAL A 162 1.95 9.14 -12.39
C VAL A 162 1.40 10.56 -12.20
N THR A 163 2.20 11.59 -12.47
CA THR A 163 1.77 12.99 -12.36
C THR A 163 0.62 13.29 -13.30
N PHE A 164 0.71 12.87 -14.57
CA PHE A 164 -0.40 13.02 -15.52
C PHE A 164 -1.66 12.28 -15.04
N HIS A 165 -1.51 11.03 -14.59
CA HIS A 165 -2.60 10.18 -14.16
C HIS A 165 -3.32 10.76 -12.94
N LEU A 166 -2.59 11.23 -11.93
CA LEU A 166 -3.17 11.86 -10.74
C LEU A 166 -3.79 13.22 -11.07
N ALA A 167 -3.17 14.01 -11.95
CA ALA A 167 -3.75 15.26 -12.44
C ALA A 167 -5.09 15.01 -13.13
N ASN A 168 -5.16 14.00 -14.00
CA ASN A 168 -6.41 13.57 -14.62
C ASN A 168 -7.49 13.22 -13.58
N HIS A 169 -7.15 12.47 -12.53
CA HIS A 169 -8.08 12.17 -11.44
C HIS A 169 -8.55 13.42 -10.67
N LEU A 170 -7.68 14.42 -10.48
CA LEU A 170 -8.06 15.69 -9.86
C LEU A 170 -9.10 16.45 -10.70
N PHE A 171 -9.10 16.34 -12.03
CA PHE A 171 -10.17 16.93 -12.86
C PHE A 171 -11.56 16.34 -12.56
N GLY A 172 -11.63 15.18 -11.91
CA GLY A 172 -12.88 14.62 -11.39
C GLY A 172 -13.59 15.50 -10.35
N LEU A 173 -12.86 16.40 -9.67
CA LEU A 173 -13.43 17.43 -8.80
C LEU A 173 -14.20 18.50 -9.57
N ILE A 174 -13.88 18.73 -10.85
CA ILE A 174 -14.66 19.63 -11.70
C ILE A 174 -15.83 18.85 -12.30
N GLY A 175 -15.55 17.63 -12.78
CA GLY A 175 -16.59 16.68 -13.15
C GLY A 175 -16.11 15.56 -14.09
N PRO A 176 -17.00 14.62 -14.43
CA PRO A 176 -16.69 13.50 -15.33
C PRO A 176 -16.24 13.94 -16.73
N GLU A 177 -16.78 15.04 -17.25
CA GLU A 177 -16.48 15.55 -18.59
C GLU A 177 -15.06 16.11 -18.71
N PRO A 178 -14.59 17.06 -17.85
CA PRO A 178 -13.19 17.47 -17.83
C PRO A 178 -12.21 16.30 -17.62
N HIS A 179 -12.53 15.39 -16.69
CA HIS A 179 -11.75 14.16 -16.51
C HIS A 179 -11.66 13.36 -17.81
N ALA A 180 -12.78 13.15 -18.51
CA ALA A 180 -12.80 12.40 -19.76
C ALA A 180 -11.99 13.08 -20.88
N ALA A 181 -12.06 14.41 -20.97
CA ALA A 181 -11.30 15.20 -21.94
C ALA A 181 -9.78 15.07 -21.73
N VAL A 182 -9.32 15.25 -20.49
CA VAL A 182 -7.89 15.11 -20.13
C VAL A 182 -7.43 13.67 -20.35
N MET A 183 -8.23 12.69 -19.92
CA MET A 183 -7.95 11.27 -20.11
C MET A 183 -7.75 10.92 -21.58
N LYS A 184 -8.57 11.47 -22.49
CA LYS A 184 -8.46 11.22 -23.94
C LYS A 184 -7.09 11.65 -24.50
N ILE A 185 -6.55 12.78 -24.04
CA ILE A 185 -5.22 13.27 -24.45
C ILE A 185 -4.14 12.25 -24.10
N GLY A 186 -4.11 11.82 -22.84
CA GLY A 186 -3.08 10.88 -22.39
C GLY A 186 -3.19 9.50 -23.02
N ARG A 187 -4.41 9.02 -23.29
CA ARG A 187 -4.65 7.70 -23.89
C ARG A 187 -4.04 7.56 -25.29
N VAL A 188 -3.84 8.65 -26.04
CA VAL A 188 -3.12 8.60 -27.32
C VAL A 188 -1.69 8.07 -27.14
N VAL A 189 -1.07 8.34 -25.98
CA VAL A 189 0.29 7.92 -25.66
C VAL A 189 0.29 6.58 -24.92
N TYR A 190 -0.27 6.53 -23.71
CA TYR A 190 -0.11 5.36 -22.82
C TYR A 190 -1.04 4.19 -23.14
N ARG A 191 -2.00 4.35 -24.07
CA ARG A 191 -2.79 3.24 -24.64
C ARG A 191 -2.48 2.97 -26.11
N SER A 192 -1.41 3.55 -26.65
CA SER A 192 -0.92 3.18 -27.99
C SER A 192 -0.37 1.76 -27.98
N GLY A 193 -0.25 1.15 -29.17
CA GLY A 193 0.29 -0.21 -29.32
C GLY A 193 1.74 -0.38 -28.82
N VAL A 194 2.47 0.71 -28.62
CA VAL A 194 3.85 0.70 -28.07
C VAL A 194 3.89 1.25 -26.65
N GLY A 195 3.16 2.33 -26.36
CA GLY A 195 3.17 2.98 -25.04
C GLY A 195 2.58 2.10 -23.94
N GLU A 196 1.48 1.38 -24.22
CA GLU A 196 0.86 0.48 -23.25
C GLU A 196 1.81 -0.65 -22.77
N PRO A 197 2.40 -1.46 -23.66
CA PRO A 197 3.31 -2.53 -23.23
C PRO A 197 4.59 -2.00 -22.56
N LEU A 198 5.16 -0.88 -23.02
CA LEU A 198 6.34 -0.29 -22.37
C LEU A 198 6.03 0.20 -20.95
N LEU A 199 4.88 0.84 -20.76
CA LEU A 199 4.45 1.30 -19.43
C LEU A 199 4.23 0.11 -18.49
N VAL A 200 3.56 -0.93 -18.96
CA VAL A 200 3.35 -2.19 -18.23
C VAL A 200 4.70 -2.82 -17.83
N ALA A 201 5.64 -2.94 -18.78
CA ALA A 201 6.96 -3.51 -18.51
C ALA A 201 7.74 -2.68 -17.48
N ALA A 202 7.71 -1.35 -17.58
CA ALA A 202 8.36 -0.45 -16.63
C ALA A 202 7.76 -0.56 -15.22
N MET A 203 6.43 -0.69 -15.11
CA MET A 203 5.74 -0.92 -13.84
C MET A 203 6.08 -2.28 -13.22
N LEU A 204 6.09 -3.35 -14.01
CA LEU A 204 6.51 -4.69 -13.55
C LEU A 204 7.98 -4.70 -13.11
N PHE A 205 8.84 -3.99 -13.83
CA PHE A 205 10.24 -3.81 -13.45
C PHE A 205 10.38 -3.01 -12.14
N GLN A 206 9.56 -1.98 -11.93
CA GLN A 206 9.48 -1.26 -10.66
C GLN A 206 9.08 -2.16 -9.50
N ILE A 207 8.05 -3.00 -9.69
CA ILE A 207 7.63 -4.00 -8.69
C ILE A 207 8.80 -4.94 -8.36
N GLY A 208 9.44 -5.54 -9.38
CA GLY A 208 10.53 -6.50 -9.17
C GLY A 208 11.72 -5.89 -8.43
N THR A 209 12.20 -4.73 -8.89
CA THR A 209 13.32 -4.02 -8.25
C THR A 209 12.95 -3.50 -6.85
N GLY A 210 11.73 -3.01 -6.66
CA GLY A 210 11.21 -2.54 -5.38
C GLY A 210 11.14 -3.66 -4.34
N LEU A 211 10.59 -4.83 -4.71
CA LEU A 211 10.54 -6.01 -3.85
C LEU A 211 11.93 -6.53 -3.50
N PHE A 212 12.86 -6.55 -4.45
CA PHE A 212 14.26 -6.88 -4.20
C PHE A 212 14.88 -5.94 -3.14
N LEU A 213 14.70 -4.63 -3.30
CA LEU A 213 15.20 -3.64 -2.34
C LEU A 213 14.52 -3.78 -0.97
N ALA A 214 13.21 -3.95 -0.93
CA ALA A 214 12.44 -4.15 0.30
C ALA A 214 12.91 -5.40 1.07
N TRP A 215 13.15 -6.51 0.35
CA TRP A 215 13.66 -7.74 0.93
C TRP A 215 15.03 -7.54 1.58
N ARG A 216 15.95 -6.86 0.89
CA ARG A 216 17.31 -6.57 1.39
C ARG A 216 17.28 -5.63 2.58
N TRP A 217 16.50 -4.55 2.51
CA TRP A 217 16.41 -3.57 3.60
C TRP A 217 15.68 -4.12 4.83
N SER A 218 14.68 -4.97 4.67
CA SER A 218 13.94 -5.57 5.79
C SER A 218 14.81 -6.45 6.70
N ALA A 219 15.95 -6.94 6.20
CA ALA A 219 16.92 -7.71 6.97
C ALA A 219 17.81 -6.85 7.88
N ALA A 220 17.82 -5.52 7.73
CA ALA A 220 18.62 -4.61 8.54
C ALA A 220 17.75 -3.79 9.51
N PRO A 221 18.31 -3.33 10.63
CA PRO A 221 17.67 -2.30 11.46
C PRO A 221 17.40 -1.03 10.64
N GLN A 222 16.25 -0.40 10.87
CA GLN A 222 15.81 0.76 10.11
C GLN A 222 15.40 1.91 11.02
N ARG A 223 15.69 3.12 10.58
CA ARG A 223 15.11 4.34 11.15
C ARG A 223 13.80 4.67 10.43
N PHE A 224 12.97 5.48 11.07
CA PHE A 224 11.65 5.89 10.58
C PHE A 224 11.56 6.16 9.07
N HIS A 225 12.39 7.04 8.51
CA HIS A 225 12.35 7.36 7.07
C HIS A 225 12.62 6.15 6.16
N ARG A 226 13.51 5.23 6.58
CA ARG A 226 13.78 3.99 5.84
C ARG A 226 12.61 3.04 5.97
N THR A 227 12.05 2.89 7.17
CA THR A 227 10.84 2.09 7.42
C THR A 227 9.69 2.55 6.55
N PHE A 228 9.45 3.86 6.51
CA PHE A 228 8.41 4.46 5.67
C PHE A 228 8.64 4.17 4.19
N GLN A 229 9.86 4.35 3.70
CA GLN A 229 10.18 4.10 2.28
C GLN A 229 10.00 2.62 1.91
N VAL A 230 10.39 1.69 2.78
CA VAL A 230 10.22 0.25 2.53
C VAL A 230 8.76 -0.16 2.62
N ALA A 231 8.02 0.31 3.63
CA ALA A 231 6.59 0.03 3.80
C ALA A 231 5.76 0.55 2.61
N SER A 232 5.97 1.81 2.22
CA SER A 232 5.30 2.40 1.05
C SER A 232 5.66 1.66 -0.24
N GLY A 233 6.93 1.23 -0.42
CA GLY A 233 7.34 0.45 -1.59
C GLY A 233 6.69 -0.95 -1.64
N ALA A 234 6.55 -1.61 -0.49
CA ALA A 234 5.84 -2.89 -0.38
C ALA A 234 4.35 -2.73 -0.70
N TYR A 235 3.71 -1.69 -0.16
CA TYR A 235 2.33 -1.34 -0.49
C TYR A 235 2.17 -1.10 -1.99
N LEU A 236 3.02 -0.26 -2.58
CA LEU A 236 2.95 0.09 -4.00
C LEU A 236 3.18 -1.11 -4.93
N SER A 237 4.01 -2.07 -4.52
CA SER A 237 4.24 -3.28 -5.32
C SER A 237 2.95 -4.07 -5.54
N LEU A 238 2.15 -4.25 -4.47
CA LEU A 238 0.85 -4.91 -4.58
C LEU A 238 -0.24 -4.00 -5.14
N TYR A 239 -0.17 -2.69 -4.89
CA TYR A 239 -1.08 -1.71 -5.47
C TYR A 239 -0.97 -1.68 -6.99
N ILE A 240 0.24 -1.52 -7.54
CA ILE A 240 0.45 -1.47 -8.99
C ILE A 240 -0.01 -2.78 -9.63
N LEU A 241 0.35 -3.93 -9.05
CA LEU A 241 -0.07 -5.23 -9.56
C LEU A 241 -1.59 -5.38 -9.57
N GLY A 242 -2.25 -5.10 -8.45
CA GLY A 242 -3.71 -5.20 -8.31
C GLY A 242 -4.44 -4.19 -9.20
N HIS A 243 -3.98 -2.95 -9.23
CA HIS A 243 -4.57 -1.88 -10.03
C HIS A 243 -4.46 -2.18 -11.53
N MET A 244 -3.30 -2.63 -12.01
CA MET A 244 -3.12 -3.08 -13.39
C MET A 244 -4.00 -4.29 -13.71
N ASN A 245 -4.07 -5.27 -12.82
CA ASN A 245 -4.95 -6.43 -13.00
C ASN A 245 -6.42 -6.01 -13.15
N SER A 246 -6.90 -5.10 -12.29
CA SER A 246 -8.27 -4.58 -12.36
C SER A 246 -8.56 -3.88 -13.69
N VAL A 247 -7.62 -3.10 -14.22
CA VAL A 247 -7.78 -2.33 -15.47
C VAL A 247 -7.68 -3.23 -16.70
N PHE A 248 -6.63 -4.06 -16.80
CA PHE A 248 -6.34 -4.82 -18.02
C PHE A 248 -7.05 -6.17 -18.07
N ILE A 249 -7.07 -6.90 -16.95
CA ILE A 249 -7.60 -8.26 -16.91
C ILE A 249 -9.08 -8.22 -16.55
N TYR A 250 -9.42 -7.68 -15.37
CA TYR A 250 -10.80 -7.71 -14.87
C TYR A 250 -11.75 -6.86 -15.73
N ALA A 251 -11.47 -5.57 -15.90
CA ALA A 251 -12.37 -4.68 -16.64
C ALA A 251 -12.37 -4.94 -18.14
N ARG A 252 -11.20 -4.82 -18.79
CA ARG A 252 -11.12 -4.84 -20.26
C ARG A 252 -11.28 -6.23 -20.86
N THR A 253 -10.69 -7.25 -20.25
CA THR A 253 -10.65 -8.60 -20.84
C THR A 253 -11.79 -9.47 -20.34
N PHE A 254 -12.04 -9.49 -19.03
CA PHE A 254 -13.03 -10.37 -18.41
C PHE A 254 -14.47 -9.79 -18.49
N LEU A 255 -14.67 -8.53 -18.09
CA LEU A 255 -15.98 -7.88 -18.12
C LEU A 255 -16.31 -7.20 -19.46
N GLY A 256 -15.31 -6.89 -20.28
CA GLY A 256 -15.48 -6.17 -21.55
C GLY A 256 -15.93 -4.71 -21.39
N ILE A 257 -15.68 -4.09 -20.23
CA ILE A 257 -16.13 -2.71 -19.92
C ILE A 257 -14.99 -1.68 -20.09
N PRO A 258 -15.33 -0.41 -20.42
CA PRO A 258 -14.33 0.66 -20.48
C PRO A 258 -13.78 1.01 -19.11
N THR A 259 -12.48 1.36 -19.06
CA THR A 259 -11.80 1.82 -17.84
C THR A 259 -11.84 3.34 -17.70
N ASP A 260 -13.05 3.89 -17.65
CA ASP A 260 -13.34 5.33 -17.58
C ASP A 260 -13.69 5.81 -16.16
N TRP A 261 -14.27 7.01 -16.04
CA TRP A 261 -14.66 7.58 -14.76
C TRP A 261 -15.68 6.70 -14.01
N ASN A 262 -16.65 6.11 -14.72
CA ASN A 262 -17.68 5.28 -14.11
C ASN A 262 -17.08 4.03 -13.49
N PHE A 263 -16.14 3.39 -14.21
CA PHE A 263 -15.36 2.29 -13.65
C PHE A 263 -14.55 2.72 -12.43
N ALA A 264 -13.88 3.87 -12.50
CA ALA A 264 -13.03 4.36 -11.41
C ALA A 264 -13.80 4.63 -10.11
N ILE A 265 -15.03 5.15 -10.19
CA ILE A 265 -15.86 5.46 -9.01
C ILE A 265 -16.73 4.29 -8.55
N GLY A 266 -16.74 3.16 -9.27
CA GLY A 266 -17.64 2.03 -8.98
C GLY A 266 -19.11 2.36 -9.28
N ALA A 267 -19.39 3.07 -10.36
CA ALA A 267 -20.75 3.39 -10.77
C ALA A 267 -21.58 2.12 -11.08
N PRO A 268 -22.90 2.13 -10.85
CA PRO A 268 -23.69 3.26 -10.37
C PRO A 268 -23.64 3.44 -8.84
N THR A 269 -23.23 2.43 -8.09
CA THR A 269 -23.35 2.40 -6.61
C THR A 269 -22.35 3.30 -5.89
N GLY A 270 -21.23 3.62 -6.51
CA GLY A 270 -20.19 4.47 -5.94
C GLY A 270 -19.28 3.71 -4.96
N LEU A 271 -18.31 4.43 -4.40
CA LEU A 271 -17.28 3.85 -3.54
C LEU A 271 -17.78 3.42 -2.15
N ILE A 272 -18.86 4.01 -1.61
CA ILE A 272 -19.23 3.85 -0.19
C ILE A 272 -20.53 3.07 0.06
N HIS A 273 -21.37 2.90 -0.96
CA HIS A 273 -22.69 2.28 -0.80
C HIS A 273 -22.77 0.82 -1.25
N ASP A 274 -21.71 0.31 -1.87
CA ASP A 274 -21.59 -1.10 -2.25
C ASP A 274 -20.59 -1.83 -1.35
N ALA A 275 -20.98 -3.04 -0.94
CA ALA A 275 -20.24 -3.84 0.03
C ALA A 275 -18.87 -4.31 -0.50
N TRP A 276 -18.72 -4.39 -1.83
CA TRP A 276 -17.45 -4.70 -2.47
C TRP A 276 -16.66 -3.43 -2.76
N ASN A 277 -17.29 -2.37 -3.28
CA ASN A 277 -16.62 -1.13 -3.68
C ASN A 277 -15.96 -0.38 -2.52
N ILE A 278 -16.43 -0.53 -1.29
CA ILE A 278 -15.80 0.11 -0.12
C ILE A 278 -14.32 -0.27 0.05
N ARG A 279 -13.91 -1.43 -0.46
CA ARG A 279 -12.50 -1.87 -0.50
C ARG A 279 -11.63 -0.92 -1.31
N LEU A 280 -12.19 -0.31 -2.35
CA LEU A 280 -11.50 0.60 -3.26
C LEU A 280 -11.15 1.93 -2.57
N LEU A 281 -11.93 2.36 -1.58
CA LEU A 281 -11.73 3.67 -0.96
C LEU A 281 -10.37 3.77 -0.22
N PRO A 282 -10.04 2.90 0.75
CA PRO A 282 -8.69 2.91 1.34
C PRO A 282 -7.61 2.49 0.34
N HIS A 283 -7.91 1.59 -0.60
CA HIS A 283 -6.96 1.14 -1.62
C HIS A 283 -6.49 2.31 -2.51
N TYR A 284 -7.40 3.11 -3.07
CA TYR A 284 -7.05 4.25 -3.91
C TYR A 284 -6.43 5.38 -3.11
N ALA A 285 -7.02 5.74 -1.96
CA ALA A 285 -6.51 6.83 -1.13
C ALA A 285 -5.06 6.57 -0.72
N LEU A 286 -4.79 5.39 -0.16
CA LEU A 286 -3.45 5.03 0.26
C LEU A 286 -2.51 4.77 -0.91
N GLY A 287 -3.01 4.31 -2.07
CA GLY A 287 -2.23 4.23 -3.30
C GLY A 287 -1.68 5.59 -3.74
N VAL A 288 -2.53 6.61 -3.81
CA VAL A 288 -2.14 7.99 -4.14
C VAL A 288 -1.20 8.56 -3.06
N PHE A 289 -1.54 8.41 -1.79
CA PHE A 289 -0.72 8.88 -0.68
C PHE A 289 0.68 8.24 -0.70
N PHE A 290 0.75 6.92 -0.85
CA PHE A 290 2.03 6.21 -0.84
C PHE A 290 2.85 6.44 -2.10
N VAL A 291 2.27 6.57 -3.30
CA VAL A 291 3.09 6.81 -4.50
C VAL A 291 3.81 8.16 -4.42
N LEU A 292 3.11 9.21 -3.99
CA LEU A 292 3.69 10.54 -3.85
C LEU A 292 4.68 10.63 -2.68
N SER A 293 4.35 10.07 -1.51
CA SER A 293 5.25 10.07 -0.35
C SER A 293 6.45 9.12 -0.52
N HIS A 294 6.33 8.08 -1.35
CA HIS A 294 7.46 7.23 -1.75
C HIS A 294 8.42 7.97 -2.68
N LEU A 295 7.90 8.75 -3.64
CA LEU A 295 8.71 9.65 -4.46
C LEU A 295 9.41 10.72 -3.61
N ALA A 296 8.71 11.31 -2.64
CA ALA A 296 9.33 12.24 -1.67
C ALA A 296 10.45 11.56 -0.86
N SER A 297 10.25 10.29 -0.45
CA SER A 297 11.28 9.48 0.21
C SER A 297 12.50 9.24 -0.69
N GLY A 298 12.29 8.97 -1.98
CA GLY A 298 13.35 8.86 -2.98
C GLY A 298 14.11 10.17 -3.16
N PHE A 299 13.39 11.29 -3.30
CA PHE A 299 13.97 12.63 -3.44
C PHE A 299 14.80 13.02 -2.21
N ARG A 300 14.32 12.72 -1.00
CA ARG A 300 15.09 12.91 0.24
C ARG A 300 16.44 12.19 0.20
N VAL A 301 16.48 10.95 -0.33
CA VAL A 301 17.73 10.20 -0.48
C VAL A 301 18.67 10.88 -1.49
N VAL A 302 18.13 11.39 -2.59
CA VAL A 302 18.90 12.14 -3.61
C VAL A 302 19.47 13.42 -3.03
N LEU A 303 18.68 14.23 -2.32
CA LEU A 303 19.12 15.48 -1.70
C LEU A 303 20.30 15.26 -0.74
N ILE A 304 20.19 14.26 0.15
CA ILE A 304 21.27 13.93 1.10
C ILE A 304 22.53 13.47 0.36
N ALA A 305 22.38 12.71 -0.72
CA ALA A 305 23.52 12.27 -1.53
C ALA A 305 24.23 13.43 -2.25
N HIS A 306 23.55 14.56 -2.47
CA HIS A 306 24.09 15.77 -3.09
C HIS A 306 24.40 16.87 -2.07
N GLY A 307 24.65 16.50 -0.81
CA GLY A 307 25.18 17.42 0.21
C GLY A 307 24.14 18.29 0.91
N VAL A 308 22.84 18.14 0.63
CA VAL A 308 21.80 18.87 1.36
C VAL A 308 21.74 18.39 2.81
N ASN A 309 21.74 19.34 3.75
CA ASN A 309 21.65 19.05 5.18
C ASN A 309 20.42 18.17 5.51
N GLY A 310 20.62 17.18 6.38
CA GLY A 310 19.58 16.21 6.73
C GLY A 310 18.31 16.82 7.32
N GLY A 311 18.41 17.93 8.07
CA GLY A 311 17.25 18.65 8.60
C GLY A 311 16.41 19.30 7.50
N ALA A 312 17.06 19.95 6.54
CA ALA A 312 16.39 20.52 5.37
C ALA A 312 15.73 19.44 4.50
N ALA A 313 16.44 18.33 4.24
CA ALA A 313 15.90 17.20 3.51
C ALA A 313 14.68 16.55 4.22
N ASN A 314 14.69 16.49 5.56
CA ASN A 314 13.55 16.00 6.35
C ASN A 314 12.34 16.94 6.27
N ARG A 315 12.55 18.27 6.29
CA ARG A 315 11.46 19.25 6.14
C ARG A 315 10.80 19.14 4.76
N LEU A 316 11.61 19.06 3.70
CA LEU A 316 11.11 18.87 2.33
C LEU A 316 10.36 17.54 2.18
N TRP A 317 10.87 16.47 2.80
CA TRP A 317 10.18 15.18 2.85
C TRP A 317 8.82 15.32 3.56
N GLY A 318 8.77 15.97 4.73
CA GLY A 318 7.54 16.19 5.48
C GLY A 318 6.51 17.01 4.70
N ALA A 319 6.94 18.07 4.01
CA ALA A 319 6.09 18.84 3.11
C ALA A 319 5.54 17.98 1.96
N GLY A 320 6.38 17.12 1.37
CA GLY A 320 5.96 16.16 0.35
C GLY A 320 4.91 15.16 0.86
N VAL A 321 5.08 14.64 2.08
CA VAL A 321 4.09 13.75 2.72
C VAL A 321 2.77 14.48 2.98
N ALA A 322 2.82 15.72 3.48
CA ALA A 322 1.61 16.52 3.71
C ALA A 322 0.87 16.81 2.39
N ALA A 323 1.59 17.22 1.34
CA ALA A 323 1.02 17.43 0.01
C ALA A 323 0.40 16.14 -0.56
N SER A 324 1.03 14.98 -0.31
CA SER A 324 0.49 13.67 -0.69
C SER A 324 -0.86 13.39 -0.06
N ALA A 325 -1.03 13.72 1.23
CA ALA A 325 -2.29 13.55 1.94
C ALA A 325 -3.39 14.48 1.39
N VAL A 326 -3.05 15.75 1.11
CA VAL A 326 -3.99 16.71 0.53
C VAL A 326 -4.45 16.27 -0.86
N ILE A 327 -3.53 15.87 -1.74
CA ILE A 327 -3.86 15.40 -3.10
C ILE A 327 -4.71 14.13 -3.04
N SER A 328 -4.34 13.16 -2.19
CA SER A 328 -5.13 11.96 -1.97
C SER A 328 -6.55 12.28 -1.52
N ALA A 329 -6.71 13.15 -0.52
CA ALA A 329 -8.04 13.53 -0.02
C ALA A 329 -8.87 14.23 -1.10
N ALA A 330 -8.25 15.13 -1.88
CA ALA A 330 -8.89 15.83 -2.98
C ALA A 330 -9.39 14.87 -4.08
N ILE A 331 -8.56 13.93 -4.53
CA ILE A 331 -8.97 12.91 -5.51
C ILE A 331 -10.13 12.09 -4.99
N ILE A 332 -10.03 11.58 -3.76
CA ILE A 332 -11.05 10.72 -3.17
C ILE A 332 -12.36 11.47 -2.94
N ALA A 333 -12.31 12.72 -2.50
CA ALA A 333 -13.48 13.58 -2.40
C ALA A 333 -14.18 13.72 -3.77
N GLY A 334 -13.42 13.96 -4.85
CA GLY A 334 -13.95 14.01 -6.21
C GLY A 334 -14.60 12.69 -6.64
N MET A 335 -13.96 11.55 -6.36
CA MET A 335 -14.51 10.22 -6.66
C MET A 335 -15.77 9.89 -5.85
N CYS A 336 -15.90 10.43 -4.64
CA CYS A 336 -17.10 10.31 -3.81
C CYS A 336 -18.18 11.36 -4.14
N GLY A 337 -17.99 12.21 -5.15
CA GLY A 337 -19.01 13.13 -5.66
C GLY A 337 -18.85 14.60 -5.27
N VAL A 338 -17.83 14.98 -4.48
CA VAL A 338 -17.54 16.38 -4.18
C VAL A 338 -17.13 17.12 -5.46
N ARG A 339 -17.61 18.36 -5.62
CA ARG A 339 -17.29 19.22 -6.77
C ARG A 339 -16.80 20.59 -6.32
N VAL A 340 -15.78 21.13 -6.97
CA VAL A 340 -15.39 22.54 -6.86
C VAL A 340 -16.12 23.27 -7.99
N ARG A 341 -17.10 24.09 -7.61
CA ARG A 341 -17.75 25.03 -8.52
C ARG A 341 -16.97 26.32 -8.52
#